data_AF-A0AAE3VEH2-F1
#
_entry.id   AF-A0AAE3VEH2-F1
#
_cell.length_a   1.000
_cell.length_b   1.000
_cell.length_c   1.000
_cell.angle_alpha   90.00
_cell.angle_beta   90.00
_cell.angle_gamma   90.00
#
_symmetry.space_group_name_H-M   'P 1'
#
loop_
_entity.id
_entity.type
_entity.pdbx_description
1 polymer ?
#
loop_
_entity_poly.entity_id
_entity_poly.type
_entity_poly.pdbx_seq_one_letter_code
_entity_poly.pdbx_strand_id
1 'polypeptide(L)'
;MSIAQIVVMIIAGIGAFIGMSKQKEGKTWGQPLAIVCAIVAIVAALWSAIGTMSGAPGKQAGEREIEFQKVQTRVLGAHLAEKYSGAKAIVIKDPFNTDATRPNPLLDGLKEGMGSAIQIVAEVFPPLPAGYNEGGEGEMMAPMETWYTAKVMQDILKNANADYDMVITCIGLPAGGLLHLKGKKVVFAGGSPYEYAAAIAGGLVVAAVTYKPDAIYDDKPVPSNLQEAFDKRYVLISTDNIKEVASKYAELFKQN
;
A
#
# COMPACT_ATOMS: atom_id res chain seq x y z
N MET A 1 12.69 3.40 23.00
CA MET A 1 13.17 3.74 24.37
C MET A 1 14.06 4.96 24.24
N SER A 2 13.75 6.08 24.90
CA SER A 2 14.54 7.31 24.78
C SER A 2 15.78 7.27 25.69
N ILE A 3 16.82 8.02 25.35
CA ILE A 3 18.06 8.12 26.17
C ILE A 3 17.71 8.57 27.61
N ALA A 4 16.75 9.47 27.76
CA ALA A 4 16.27 9.92 29.07
C ALA A 4 15.66 8.78 29.91
N GLN A 5 14.92 7.85 29.30
CA GLN A 5 14.33 6.70 30.01
C GLN A 5 15.39 5.71 30.47
N ILE A 6 16.42 5.47 29.66
CA ILE A 6 17.56 4.61 30.01
C ILE A 6 18.29 5.20 31.22
N VAL A 7 18.52 6.51 31.22
CA VAL A 7 19.16 7.22 32.34
C VAL A 7 18.32 7.12 33.62
N VAL A 8 16.99 7.31 33.54
CA VAL A 8 16.09 7.17 34.69
C VAL A 8 16.09 5.75 35.26
N MET A 9 16.09 4.72 34.40
CA MET A 9 16.18 3.32 34.83
C MET A 9 17.50 2.99 35.51
N ILE A 10 18.63 3.51 35.00
CA ILE A 10 19.95 3.30 35.61
C ILE A 10 20.01 3.96 36.99
N ILE A 11 19.54 5.21 37.11
CA ILE A 11 19.51 5.93 38.39
C ILE A 11 18.60 5.21 39.41
N ALA A 12 17.43 4.74 38.97
CA ALA A 12 16.53 3.96 39.81
C ALA A 12 17.17 2.62 40.24
N GLY A 13 17.86 1.92 39.35
CA GLY A 13 18.57 0.68 39.67
C GLY A 13 19.69 0.90 40.70
N ILE A 14 20.50 1.95 40.53
CA ILE A 14 21.56 2.32 41.48
C ILE A 14 20.95 2.72 42.84
N GLY A 15 19.89 3.53 42.84
CA GLY A 15 19.19 3.93 44.06
C GLY A 15 18.59 2.76 44.83
N ALA A 16 18.00 1.79 44.13
CA ALA A 16 17.49 0.56 44.73
C ALA A 16 18.62 -0.31 45.32
N PHE A 17 19.74 -0.42 44.62
CA PHE A 17 20.91 -1.16 45.09
C PHE A 17 21.51 -0.55 46.36
N ILE A 18 21.66 0.78 46.40
CA ILE A 18 22.12 1.52 47.57
C ILE A 18 21.13 1.37 48.73
N GLY A 19 19.82 1.51 48.47
CA GLY A 19 18.78 1.32 49.47
C GLY A 19 18.83 -0.07 50.12
N MET A 20 18.95 -1.13 49.31
CA MET A 20 19.09 -2.51 49.80
C MET A 20 20.40 -2.74 50.57
N SER A 21 21.51 -2.17 50.10
CA SER A 21 22.80 -2.23 50.82
C SER A 21 22.71 -1.55 52.19
N LYS A 22 22.11 -0.36 52.27
CA LYS A 22 21.94 0.38 53.52
C LYS A 22 20.89 -0.21 54.46
N GLN A 23 19.87 -0.89 53.92
CA GLN A 23 18.95 -1.70 54.72
C GLN A 23 19.68 -2.88 55.38
N LYS A 24 20.58 -3.57 54.66
CA LYS A 24 21.40 -4.66 55.22
C LYS A 24 22.38 -4.18 56.30
N GLU A 25 22.81 -2.92 56.23
CA GLU A 25 23.60 -2.25 57.29
C GLU A 25 22.75 -1.77 58.48
N GLY A 26 21.44 -2.05 58.52
CA GLY A 26 20.54 -1.69 59.62
C GLY A 26 20.01 -0.25 59.58
N LYS A 27 20.21 0.49 58.47
CA LYS A 27 19.66 1.85 58.33
C LYS A 27 18.18 1.80 57.92
N THR A 28 17.33 2.36 58.78
CA THR A 28 15.87 2.36 58.64
C THR A 28 15.34 3.07 57.38
N TRP A 29 16.13 3.96 56.77
CA TRP A 29 15.76 4.67 55.54
C TRP A 29 16.07 3.89 54.25
N GLY A 30 16.88 2.82 54.32
CA GLY A 30 17.27 2.05 53.14
C GLY A 30 16.10 1.35 52.44
N GLN A 31 15.15 0.83 53.23
CA GLN A 31 13.96 0.14 52.72
C GLN A 31 12.99 1.09 52.01
N PRO A 32 12.60 2.27 52.57
CA PRO A 32 11.81 3.26 51.85
C PRO A 32 12.44 3.71 50.52
N LEU A 33 13.76 3.94 50.49
CA LEU A 33 14.45 4.35 49.26
C LEU A 33 14.38 3.26 48.18
N ALA A 34 14.62 2.00 48.54
CA ALA A 34 14.56 0.89 47.61
C ALA A 34 13.15 0.71 47.01
N ILE A 35 12.11 0.89 47.82
CA ILE A 35 10.71 0.81 47.38
C ILE A 35 10.39 1.93 46.37
N VAL A 36 10.77 3.17 46.66
CA VAL A 36 10.54 4.31 45.75
C VAL A 36 11.25 4.10 44.41
N CYS A 37 12.53 3.69 44.45
CA CYS A 37 13.29 3.41 43.25
C CYS A 37 12.70 2.25 42.43
N ALA A 38 12.19 1.20 43.08
CA ALA A 38 11.52 0.09 42.41
C ALA A 38 10.22 0.55 41.72
N ILE A 39 9.42 1.40 42.38
CA ILE A 39 8.19 1.96 41.79
C ILE A 39 8.51 2.81 40.57
N VAL A 40 9.53 3.68 40.64
CA VAL A 40 9.97 4.51 39.50
C VAL A 40 10.42 3.64 38.33
N ALA A 41 11.17 2.56 38.58
CA ALA A 41 11.59 1.63 37.55
C ALA A 41 10.40 0.89 36.90
N ILE A 42 9.42 0.46 37.70
CA ILE A 42 8.20 -0.18 37.21
C ILE A 42 7.36 0.80 36.37
N VAL A 43 7.17 2.04 36.82
CA VAL A 43 6.44 3.07 36.07
C VAL A 43 7.14 3.37 34.75
N ALA A 44 8.46 3.52 34.75
CA ALA A 44 9.23 3.75 33.52
C ALA A 44 9.11 2.56 32.55
N ALA A 45 9.15 1.33 33.05
CA ALA A 45 8.98 0.12 32.26
C ALA A 45 7.56 -0.01 31.68
N LEU A 46 6.53 0.25 32.48
CA LEU A 46 5.12 0.24 32.04
C LEU A 46 4.85 1.34 31.02
N TRP A 47 5.40 2.54 31.21
CA TRP A 47 5.26 3.64 30.26
C TRP A 47 5.98 3.36 28.94
N SER A 48 7.13 2.69 29.00
CA SER A 48 7.82 2.19 27.80
C SER A 48 6.99 1.11 27.09
N ALA A 49 6.37 0.19 27.83
CA ALA A 49 5.51 -0.85 27.24
C ALA A 49 4.28 -0.24 26.55
N ILE A 50 3.65 0.77 27.16
CA ILE A 50 2.49 1.49 26.61
C ILE A 50 2.89 2.33 25.38
N GLY A 51 4.04 3.01 25.42
CA GLY A 51 4.58 3.73 24.26
C GLY A 51 4.95 2.81 23.08
N THR A 52 5.38 1.58 23.37
CA THR A 52 5.70 0.57 22.34
C THR A 52 4.44 -0.10 21.78
N MET A 53 3.37 -0.24 22.57
CA MET A 53 2.06 -0.73 22.12
C MET A 53 1.28 0.30 21.27
N SER A 54 1.53 1.60 21.46
CA SER A 54 0.82 2.69 20.75
C SER A 54 1.48 3.10 19.42
N GLY A 55 2.68 2.61 19.12
CA GLY A 55 3.40 2.96 17.90
C GLY A 55 4.58 2.04 17.63
N ALA A 56 4.31 0.79 17.27
CA ALA A 56 5.34 -0.07 16.71
C ALA A 56 5.84 0.55 15.38
N PRO A 57 7.16 0.66 15.13
CA PRO A 57 7.71 1.19 13.88
C PRO A 57 7.13 0.54 12.62
N GLY A 58 6.79 -0.75 12.68
CA GLY A 58 6.13 -1.48 11.60
C GLY A 58 4.69 -1.03 11.32
N LYS A 59 3.94 -0.60 12.34
CA LYS A 59 2.57 -0.09 12.17
C LYS A 59 2.58 1.25 11.43
N GLN A 60 3.50 2.14 11.81
CA GLN A 60 3.66 3.43 11.12
C GLN A 60 4.18 3.27 9.69
N ALA A 61 5.09 2.31 9.44
CA ALA A 61 5.54 2.01 8.09
C ALA A 61 4.40 1.45 7.21
N GLY A 62 3.57 0.55 7.77
CA GLY A 62 2.39 0.02 7.08
C GLY A 62 1.34 1.09 6.77
N GLU A 63 1.03 1.96 7.72
CA GLU A 63 0.12 3.10 7.51
C GLU A 63 0.65 4.07 6.44
N ARG A 64 1.96 4.37 6.43
CA ARG A 64 2.58 5.18 5.37
C ARG A 64 2.42 4.52 3.99
N GLU A 65 2.64 3.21 3.90
CA GLU A 65 2.54 2.48 2.65
C GLU A 65 1.10 2.46 2.10
N ILE A 66 0.11 2.24 2.97
CA ILE A 66 -1.32 2.35 2.64
C ILE A 66 -1.65 3.74 2.08
N GLU A 67 -1.16 4.80 2.72
CA GLU A 67 -1.42 6.17 2.26
C GLU A 67 -0.73 6.48 0.93
N PHE A 68 0.50 6.01 0.70
CA PHE A 68 1.15 6.17 -0.61
C PHE A 68 0.41 5.41 -1.73
N GLN A 69 -0.13 4.21 -1.45
CA GLN A 69 -0.96 3.48 -2.41
C GLN A 69 -2.26 4.24 -2.74
N LYS A 70 -2.89 4.90 -1.76
CA LYS A 70 -4.03 5.79 -2.05
C LYS A 70 -3.62 7.00 -2.88
N VAL A 71 -2.49 7.64 -2.54
CA VAL A 71 -1.96 8.80 -3.28
C VAL A 71 -1.75 8.46 -4.76
N GLN A 72 -1.12 7.31 -5.03
CA GLN A 72 -0.88 6.79 -6.38
C GLN A 72 -2.17 6.77 -7.21
N THR A 73 -3.23 6.16 -6.69
CA THR A 73 -4.46 5.97 -7.46
C THR A 73 -5.41 7.15 -7.38
N ARG A 74 -5.30 8.03 -6.38
CA ARG A 74 -6.06 9.28 -6.32
C ARG A 74 -5.63 10.25 -7.42
N VAL A 75 -4.33 10.37 -7.69
CA VAL A 75 -3.82 11.16 -8.82
C VAL A 75 -4.24 10.54 -10.15
N LEU A 76 -4.14 9.20 -10.29
CA LEU A 76 -4.67 8.52 -11.47
C LEU A 76 -6.17 8.78 -11.66
N GLY A 77 -6.98 8.61 -10.61
CA GLY A 77 -8.42 8.81 -10.64
C GLY A 77 -8.80 10.23 -11.06
N ALA A 78 -8.09 11.24 -10.53
CA ALA A 78 -8.29 12.64 -10.90
C ALA A 78 -7.99 12.88 -12.39
N HIS A 79 -6.91 12.30 -12.91
CA HIS A 79 -6.59 12.36 -14.34
C HIS A 79 -7.69 11.72 -15.21
N LEU A 80 -8.23 10.57 -14.79
CA LEU A 80 -9.34 9.93 -15.49
C LEU A 80 -10.61 10.77 -15.45
N ALA A 81 -10.94 11.36 -14.29
CA ALA A 81 -12.11 12.22 -14.12
C ALA A 81 -12.06 13.43 -15.08
N GLU A 82 -10.89 14.03 -15.25
CA GLU A 82 -10.67 15.16 -16.16
C GLU A 82 -10.82 14.75 -17.64
N LYS A 83 -10.18 13.65 -18.05
CA LYS A 83 -10.07 13.26 -19.47
C LYS A 83 -11.23 12.41 -19.98
N TYR A 84 -11.89 11.66 -19.11
CA TYR A 84 -12.85 10.61 -19.48
C TYR A 84 -14.16 10.71 -18.69
N SER A 85 -14.54 11.92 -18.27
CA SER A 85 -15.82 12.16 -17.58
C SER A 85 -17.01 11.53 -18.30
N GLY A 86 -17.89 10.88 -17.55
CA GLY A 86 -19.05 10.12 -18.03
C GLY A 86 -18.74 8.68 -18.44
N ALA A 87 -17.48 8.24 -18.48
CA ALA A 87 -17.14 6.87 -18.86
C ALA A 87 -17.62 5.84 -17.83
N LYS A 88 -18.06 4.68 -18.33
CA LYS A 88 -18.37 3.51 -17.51
C LYS A 88 -17.15 2.60 -17.38
N ALA A 89 -16.77 2.25 -16.16
CA ALA A 89 -15.60 1.44 -15.87
C ALA A 89 -15.96 0.13 -15.17
N ILE A 90 -15.34 -0.97 -15.61
CA ILE A 90 -15.19 -2.17 -14.78
C ILE A 90 -13.82 -2.09 -14.10
N VAL A 91 -13.78 -2.35 -12.79
CA VAL A 91 -12.53 -2.43 -12.03
C VAL A 91 -12.18 -3.89 -11.74
N ILE A 92 -11.00 -4.33 -12.16
CA ILE A 92 -10.42 -5.63 -11.80
C ILE A 92 -9.59 -5.42 -10.53
N LYS A 93 -10.13 -5.86 -9.39
CA LYS A 93 -9.50 -5.71 -8.08
C LYS A 93 -8.70 -6.96 -7.68
N ASP A 94 -7.92 -6.80 -6.61
CA ASP A 94 -7.16 -7.88 -6.00
C ASP A 94 -8.09 -8.99 -5.44
N PRO A 95 -7.90 -10.26 -5.83
CA PRO A 95 -8.71 -11.38 -5.36
C PRO A 95 -8.49 -11.77 -3.89
N PHE A 96 -7.43 -11.27 -3.24
CA PHE A 96 -7.12 -11.49 -1.83
C PHE A 96 -7.72 -10.42 -0.91
N ASN A 97 -8.42 -9.44 -1.50
CA ASN A 97 -9.11 -8.38 -0.78
C ASN A 97 -10.63 -8.52 -0.93
N THR A 98 -11.14 -9.69 -0.49
CA THR A 98 -12.56 -10.06 -0.55
C THR A 98 -13.30 -9.79 0.74
N ASP A 99 -12.60 -9.70 1.88
CA ASP A 99 -13.16 -9.31 3.16
C ASP A 99 -13.33 -7.78 3.24
N ALA A 100 -14.55 -7.32 3.51
CA ALA A 100 -14.88 -5.91 3.69
C ALA A 100 -14.13 -5.24 4.85
N THR A 101 -13.50 -6.02 5.74
CA THR A 101 -12.69 -5.50 6.85
C THR A 101 -11.27 -5.10 6.43
N ARG A 102 -10.79 -5.55 5.27
CA ARG A 102 -9.45 -5.22 4.76
C ARG A 102 -9.53 -3.98 3.85
N PRO A 103 -8.78 -2.91 4.15
CA PRO A 103 -8.74 -1.74 3.28
C PRO A 103 -8.16 -2.11 1.91
N ASN A 104 -8.70 -1.52 0.84
CA ASN A 104 -8.16 -1.64 -0.50
C ASN A 104 -7.64 -0.27 -0.96
N PRO A 105 -6.46 0.16 -0.50
CA PRO A 105 -5.98 1.52 -0.69
C PRO A 105 -5.88 1.94 -2.16
N LEU A 106 -5.53 1.01 -3.07
CA LEU A 106 -5.53 1.30 -4.51
C LEU A 106 -6.96 1.62 -5.00
N LEU A 107 -7.94 0.78 -4.68
CA LEU A 107 -9.33 1.00 -5.09
C LEU A 107 -9.95 2.23 -4.42
N ASP A 108 -9.65 2.44 -3.14
CA ASP A 108 -10.17 3.56 -2.36
C ASP A 108 -9.65 4.88 -2.90
N GLY A 109 -8.33 5.01 -3.08
CA GLY A 109 -7.72 6.18 -3.70
C GLY A 109 -8.23 6.43 -5.12
N LEU A 110 -8.40 5.36 -5.92
CA LEU A 110 -8.95 5.46 -7.27
C LEU A 110 -10.36 6.05 -7.27
N LYS A 111 -11.26 5.52 -6.42
CA LYS A 111 -12.63 6.00 -6.27
C LYS A 111 -12.68 7.46 -5.82
N GLU A 112 -11.86 7.82 -4.83
CA GLU A 112 -11.76 9.21 -4.35
C GLU A 112 -11.31 10.17 -5.46
N GLY A 113 -10.30 9.78 -6.24
CA GLY A 113 -9.79 10.59 -7.35
C GLY A 113 -10.79 10.74 -8.49
N MET A 114 -11.48 9.65 -8.85
CA MET A 114 -12.49 9.67 -9.92
C MET A 114 -13.75 10.44 -9.52
N GLY A 115 -14.09 10.45 -8.24
CA GLY A 115 -15.34 11.02 -7.75
C GLY A 115 -16.56 10.45 -8.49
N SER A 116 -17.50 11.31 -8.86
CA SER A 116 -18.67 10.93 -9.66
C SER A 116 -18.44 11.04 -11.18
N ALA A 117 -17.25 11.45 -11.62
CA ALA A 117 -16.96 11.65 -13.04
C ALA A 117 -16.83 10.33 -13.81
N ILE A 118 -16.42 9.24 -13.16
CA ILE A 118 -16.36 7.90 -13.76
C ILE A 118 -17.34 6.99 -13.03
N GLN A 119 -18.21 6.32 -13.79
CA GLN A 119 -19.17 5.37 -13.22
C GLN A 119 -18.54 3.98 -13.14
N ILE A 120 -18.24 3.50 -11.92
CA ILE A 120 -17.88 2.09 -11.73
C ILE A 120 -19.16 1.25 -11.86
N VAL A 121 -19.27 0.48 -12.95
CA VAL A 121 -20.45 -0.36 -13.23
C VAL A 121 -20.30 -1.78 -12.69
N ALA A 122 -19.07 -2.23 -12.45
CA ALA A 122 -18.79 -3.48 -11.76
C ALA A 122 -17.38 -3.49 -11.14
N GLU A 123 -17.24 -4.19 -10.02
CA GLU A 123 -15.96 -4.59 -9.46
C GLU A 123 -15.85 -6.11 -9.55
N VAL A 124 -14.82 -6.58 -10.24
CA VAL A 124 -14.59 -8.01 -10.48
C VAL A 124 -13.20 -8.41 -10.03
N PHE A 125 -12.98 -9.69 -9.79
CA PHE A 125 -11.68 -10.25 -9.45
C PHE A 125 -11.60 -11.67 -9.99
N PRO A 126 -10.40 -12.17 -10.32
CA PRO A 126 -10.25 -13.56 -10.76
C PRO A 126 -10.61 -14.50 -9.60
N PRO A 127 -11.32 -15.61 -9.86
CA PRO A 127 -11.66 -16.57 -8.82
C PRO A 127 -10.38 -17.20 -8.27
N LEU A 128 -10.32 -17.37 -6.95
CA LEU A 128 -9.22 -18.03 -6.28
C LEU A 128 -9.20 -19.53 -6.65
N PRO A 129 -8.01 -20.15 -6.80
CA PRO A 129 -7.90 -21.59 -7.05
C PRO A 129 -8.57 -22.43 -5.95
N ALA A 130 -9.10 -23.59 -6.33
CA ALA A 130 -9.69 -24.54 -5.38
C ALA A 130 -8.64 -24.97 -4.33
N GLY A 131 -9.01 -24.95 -3.06
CA GLY A 131 -8.11 -25.31 -1.94
C GLY A 131 -7.39 -24.12 -1.29
N TYR A 132 -7.61 -22.89 -1.75
CA TYR A 132 -7.13 -21.72 -1.03
C TYR A 132 -7.85 -21.56 0.32
N ASN A 133 -7.06 -21.53 1.39
CA ASN A 133 -7.51 -21.18 2.73
C ASN A 133 -6.71 -19.96 3.21
N GLU A 134 -7.37 -18.83 3.43
CA GLU A 134 -6.72 -17.66 4.04
C GLU A 134 -6.11 -18.04 5.40
N GLY A 135 -4.78 -17.96 5.52
CA GLY A 135 -4.07 -18.24 6.77
C GLY A 135 -3.93 -19.73 7.14
N GLY A 136 -4.25 -20.66 6.24
CA GLY A 136 -3.95 -22.07 6.45
C GLY A 136 -2.46 -22.38 6.25
N GLU A 137 -1.94 -23.42 6.91
CA GLU A 137 -0.68 -24.09 6.56
C GLU A 137 -0.87 -24.83 5.22
N GLY A 138 -1.11 -24.07 4.15
CA GLY A 138 -1.29 -24.58 2.79
C GLY A 138 -0.01 -24.43 1.98
N GLU A 139 0.15 -25.30 0.99
CA GLU A 139 1.16 -25.17 -0.07
C GLU A 139 1.19 -23.72 -0.60
N MET A 140 2.40 -23.17 -0.81
CA MET A 140 2.54 -21.82 -1.37
C MET A 140 1.67 -21.70 -2.62
N MET A 141 0.79 -20.69 -2.65
CA MET A 141 -0.10 -20.50 -3.79
C MET A 141 0.74 -20.41 -5.06
N ALA A 142 0.33 -21.14 -6.10
CA ALA A 142 0.92 -20.99 -7.41
C ALA A 142 0.85 -19.51 -7.85
N PRO A 143 1.90 -18.98 -8.49
CA PRO A 143 1.92 -17.59 -8.96
C PRO A 143 0.63 -17.22 -9.70
N MET A 144 0.15 -15.99 -9.55
CA MET A 144 -1.14 -15.57 -10.10
C MET A 144 -1.24 -15.84 -11.61
N GLU A 145 -0.12 -15.73 -12.31
CA GLU A 145 0.03 -15.98 -13.73
C GLU A 145 -0.35 -17.41 -14.15
N THR A 146 -0.33 -18.38 -13.24
CA THR A 146 -0.70 -19.78 -13.54
C THR A 146 -2.20 -20.00 -13.58
N TRP A 147 -3.00 -19.12 -12.97
CA TRP A 147 -4.46 -19.30 -12.85
C TRP A 147 -5.27 -18.07 -13.30
N TYR A 148 -4.73 -16.87 -13.26
CA TYR A 148 -5.29 -15.69 -13.91
C TYR A 148 -4.84 -15.63 -15.37
N THR A 149 -5.66 -16.20 -16.26
CA THR A 149 -5.39 -16.24 -17.71
C THR A 149 -6.26 -15.24 -18.47
N ALA A 150 -5.91 -14.95 -19.74
CA ALA A 150 -6.76 -14.14 -20.63
C ALA A 150 -8.19 -14.69 -20.78
N LYS A 151 -8.37 -16.01 -20.69
CA LYS A 151 -9.70 -16.64 -20.68
C LYS A 151 -10.44 -16.30 -19.39
N VAL A 152 -9.80 -16.48 -18.23
CA VAL A 152 -10.40 -16.15 -16.94
C VAL A 152 -10.78 -14.68 -16.87
N MET A 153 -9.91 -13.78 -17.33
CA MET A 153 -10.20 -12.35 -17.43
C MET A 153 -11.44 -12.07 -18.31
N GLN A 154 -11.56 -12.71 -19.47
CA GLN A 154 -12.75 -12.54 -20.30
C GLN A 154 -14.01 -13.07 -19.61
N ASP A 155 -13.92 -14.21 -18.94
CA ASP A 155 -15.05 -14.82 -18.27
C ASP A 155 -15.56 -13.90 -17.14
N ILE A 156 -14.68 -13.32 -16.31
CA ILE A 156 -15.10 -12.36 -15.27
C ILE A 156 -15.70 -11.07 -15.85
N LEU A 157 -15.15 -10.56 -16.96
CA LEU A 157 -15.68 -9.36 -17.61
C LEU A 157 -17.05 -9.62 -18.26
N LYS A 158 -17.26 -10.80 -18.85
CA LYS A 158 -18.56 -11.21 -19.40
C LYS A 158 -19.60 -11.40 -18.29
N ASN A 159 -19.20 -12.05 -17.20
CA ASN A 159 -20.08 -12.33 -16.06
C ASN A 159 -20.50 -11.08 -15.29
N ALA A 160 -19.71 -10.00 -15.36
CA ALA A 160 -20.14 -8.69 -14.86
C ALA A 160 -21.44 -8.21 -15.52
N ASN A 161 -21.74 -8.68 -16.73
CA ASN A 161 -22.95 -8.38 -17.50
C ASN A 161 -23.30 -6.88 -17.51
N ALA A 162 -22.26 -6.05 -17.63
CA ALA A 162 -22.35 -4.59 -17.62
C ALA A 162 -21.85 -4.02 -18.95
N ASP A 163 -22.47 -2.93 -19.40
CA ASP A 163 -21.95 -2.11 -20.47
C ASP A 163 -20.86 -1.17 -19.92
N TYR A 164 -19.70 -1.14 -20.57
CA TYR A 164 -18.54 -0.37 -20.10
C TYR A 164 -17.69 0.15 -21.24
N ASP A 165 -17.02 1.28 -21.03
CA ASP A 165 -16.07 1.90 -21.95
C ASP A 165 -14.62 1.60 -21.58
N MET A 166 -14.39 1.33 -20.29
CA MET A 166 -13.08 1.27 -19.68
C MET A 166 -12.92 0.04 -18.78
N VAL A 167 -11.72 -0.56 -18.81
CA VAL A 167 -11.27 -1.53 -17.80
C VAL A 167 -10.12 -0.90 -17.02
N ILE A 168 -10.28 -0.83 -15.70
CA ILE A 168 -9.22 -0.39 -14.79
C ILE A 168 -8.73 -1.62 -14.03
N THR A 169 -7.45 -1.95 -14.13
CA THR A 169 -6.87 -3.08 -13.39
C THR A 169 -5.98 -2.61 -12.25
N CYS A 170 -6.19 -3.18 -11.06
CA CYS A 170 -5.32 -3.02 -9.89
C CYS A 170 -4.25 -4.12 -9.80
N ILE A 171 -4.36 -5.19 -10.59
CA ILE A 171 -3.49 -6.38 -10.54
C ILE A 171 -2.70 -6.60 -11.84
N GLY A 172 -2.81 -5.69 -12.81
CA GLY A 172 -2.29 -5.90 -14.15
C GLY A 172 -3.21 -6.76 -15.02
N LEU A 173 -2.76 -7.07 -16.23
CA LEU A 173 -3.48 -7.96 -17.15
C LEU A 173 -2.70 -9.26 -17.31
N PRO A 174 -3.38 -10.39 -17.54
CA PRO A 174 -2.71 -11.64 -17.85
C PRO A 174 -2.11 -11.58 -19.25
N ALA A 175 -1.16 -12.46 -19.54
CA ALA A 175 -0.58 -12.58 -20.89
C ALA A 175 -1.67 -12.74 -21.95
N GLY A 176 -1.62 -11.91 -23.01
CA GLY A 176 -2.62 -11.86 -24.08
C GLY A 176 -3.95 -11.18 -23.69
N GLY A 177 -4.15 -10.79 -22.43
CA GLY A 177 -5.38 -10.16 -21.95
C GLY A 177 -5.74 -8.89 -22.71
N LEU A 178 -4.75 -8.04 -23.01
CA LEU A 178 -4.96 -6.78 -23.74
C LEU A 178 -5.63 -6.97 -25.11
N LEU A 179 -5.36 -8.08 -25.81
CA LEU A 179 -5.93 -8.37 -27.13
C LEU A 179 -7.46 -8.51 -27.09
N HIS A 180 -8.02 -8.90 -25.94
CA HIS A 180 -9.45 -9.04 -25.73
C HIS A 180 -10.16 -7.73 -25.36
N LEU A 181 -9.40 -6.64 -25.16
CA LEU A 181 -9.92 -5.34 -24.77
C LEU A 181 -9.94 -4.34 -25.95
N LYS A 182 -9.80 -4.82 -27.19
CA LYS A 182 -9.85 -3.96 -28.38
C LYS A 182 -11.17 -3.18 -28.42
N GLY A 183 -11.05 -1.85 -28.57
CA GLY A 183 -12.19 -0.94 -28.57
C GLY A 183 -12.65 -0.48 -27.18
N LYS A 184 -12.02 -0.98 -26.11
CA LYS A 184 -12.18 -0.48 -24.74
C LYS A 184 -10.93 0.32 -24.35
N LYS A 185 -11.08 1.28 -23.45
CA LYS A 185 -9.95 1.97 -22.82
C LYS A 185 -9.39 1.10 -21.70
N VAL A 186 -8.08 1.01 -21.59
CA VAL A 186 -7.42 0.24 -20.53
C VAL A 186 -6.64 1.17 -19.62
N VAL A 187 -6.77 0.97 -18.31
CA VAL A 187 -6.05 1.72 -17.29
C VAL A 187 -5.35 0.78 -16.32
N PHE A 188 -4.09 1.06 -16.01
CA PHE A 188 -3.33 0.34 -14.99
C PHE A 188 -3.23 1.18 -13.71
N ALA A 189 -4.07 0.87 -12.72
CA ALA A 189 -3.96 1.40 -11.36
C ALA A 189 -2.90 0.64 -10.53
N GLY A 190 -2.65 -0.61 -10.90
CA GLY A 190 -1.56 -1.44 -10.41
C GLY A 190 -1.09 -2.45 -11.47
N GLY A 191 0.00 -3.15 -11.18
CA GLY A 191 0.74 -3.97 -12.14
C GLY A 191 1.84 -3.19 -12.88
N SER A 192 2.61 -3.90 -13.71
CA SER A 192 3.74 -3.30 -14.43
C SER A 192 3.35 -2.84 -15.84
N PRO A 193 3.60 -1.58 -16.22
CA PRO A 193 3.26 -1.07 -17.55
C PRO A 193 4.29 -1.44 -18.64
N TYR A 194 5.32 -2.21 -18.32
CA TYR A 194 6.53 -2.37 -19.14
C TYR A 194 6.30 -2.78 -20.59
N GLU A 195 5.38 -3.71 -20.87
CA GLU A 195 5.09 -4.20 -22.22
C GLU A 195 4.13 -3.29 -23.00
N TYR A 196 3.61 -2.24 -22.36
CA TYR A 196 2.47 -1.50 -22.88
C TYR A 196 2.84 -0.16 -23.50
N ALA A 197 4.13 0.19 -23.65
CA ALA A 197 4.55 1.45 -24.26
C ALA A 197 3.89 1.73 -25.62
N ALA A 198 3.87 0.73 -26.51
CA ALA A 198 3.23 0.84 -27.82
C ALA A 198 1.70 0.97 -27.71
N ALA A 199 1.08 0.24 -26.78
CA ALA A 199 -0.36 0.29 -26.53
C ALA A 199 -0.79 1.62 -25.91
N ILE A 200 0.08 2.23 -25.10
CA ILE A 200 -0.10 3.57 -24.54
C ILE A 200 0.02 4.61 -25.66
N ALA A 201 1.07 4.55 -26.46
CA ALA A 201 1.24 5.47 -27.60
C ALA A 201 0.09 5.35 -28.63
N GLY A 202 -0.47 4.14 -28.79
CA GLY A 202 -1.63 3.88 -29.65
C GLY A 202 -3.00 4.20 -29.04
N GLY A 203 -3.06 4.62 -27.76
CA GLY A 203 -4.30 5.02 -27.09
C GLY A 203 -5.24 3.88 -26.67
N LEU A 204 -4.80 2.62 -26.78
CA LEU A 204 -5.55 1.49 -26.22
C LEU A 204 -5.44 1.49 -24.69
N VAL A 205 -4.21 1.70 -24.19
CA VAL A 205 -3.96 1.97 -22.77
C VAL A 205 -3.93 3.48 -22.60
N VAL A 206 -4.89 4.04 -21.88
CA VAL A 206 -5.04 5.50 -21.81
C VAL A 206 -4.28 6.13 -20.66
N ALA A 207 -4.11 5.38 -19.57
CA ALA A 207 -3.33 5.80 -18.42
C ALA A 207 -2.76 4.60 -17.67
N ALA A 208 -1.60 4.78 -17.05
CA ALA A 208 -0.98 3.84 -16.14
C ALA A 208 -0.25 4.62 -15.06
N VAL A 209 -0.22 4.09 -13.85
CA VAL A 209 0.61 4.66 -12.78
C VAL A 209 1.55 3.58 -12.26
N THR A 210 2.81 3.95 -12.08
CA THR A 210 3.85 3.03 -11.59
C THR A 210 4.87 3.76 -10.74
N TYR A 211 5.74 3.01 -10.08
CA TYR A 211 6.85 3.57 -9.31
C TYR A 211 7.86 4.23 -10.24
N LYS A 212 8.43 5.35 -9.81
CA LYS A 212 9.58 5.91 -10.49
C LYS A 212 10.82 5.05 -10.24
N PRO A 213 11.72 4.94 -11.22
CA PRO A 213 13.03 4.34 -10.99
C PRO A 213 13.85 5.06 -9.91
N ASP A 214 13.62 6.38 -9.75
CA ASP A 214 14.25 7.24 -8.73
C ASP A 214 13.36 7.47 -7.49
N ALA A 215 12.43 6.56 -7.21
CA ALA A 215 11.50 6.68 -6.07
C ALA A 215 12.25 6.77 -4.72
N ILE A 216 11.79 7.68 -3.86
CA ILE A 216 12.38 7.92 -2.54
C ILE A 216 11.59 7.16 -1.47
N TYR A 217 12.25 6.17 -0.87
CA TYR A 217 11.76 5.44 0.30
C TYR A 217 12.50 5.93 1.54
N ASP A 218 11.77 6.61 2.44
CA ASP A 218 12.28 7.07 3.72
C ASP A 218 11.23 6.88 4.82
N ASP A 219 11.64 7.09 6.07
CA ASP A 219 10.77 7.00 7.25
C ASP A 219 10.02 8.30 7.56
N LYS A 220 10.04 9.28 6.65
CA LYS A 220 9.36 10.56 6.87
C LYS A 220 7.86 10.39 6.68
N PRO A 221 7.04 11.22 7.34
CA PRO A 221 5.60 11.27 7.08
C PRO A 221 5.29 11.47 5.59
N VAL A 222 4.15 10.96 5.15
CA VAL A 222 3.63 11.24 3.80
C VAL A 222 3.39 12.75 3.70
N PRO A 223 3.88 13.44 2.64
CA PRO A 223 3.58 14.85 2.43
C PRO A 223 2.07 15.11 2.43
N SER A 224 1.64 16.24 3.00
CA SER A 224 0.22 16.62 3.02
C SER A 224 -0.27 17.11 1.66
N ASN A 225 0.63 17.63 0.81
CA ASN A 225 0.33 17.94 -0.58
C ASN A 225 0.28 16.65 -1.40
N LEU A 226 -0.86 16.39 -2.05
CA LEU A 226 -1.08 15.18 -2.84
C LEU A 226 -0.05 15.00 -3.95
N GLN A 227 0.27 16.05 -4.70
CA GLN A 227 1.20 15.98 -5.82
C GLN A 227 2.63 15.78 -5.33
N GLU A 228 3.03 16.44 -4.24
CA GLU A 228 4.34 16.22 -3.62
C GLU A 228 4.52 14.78 -3.13
N ALA A 229 3.47 14.21 -2.50
CA ALA A 229 3.47 12.82 -2.09
C ALA A 229 3.55 11.87 -3.30
N PHE A 230 2.83 12.18 -4.38
CA PHE A 230 2.85 11.41 -5.61
C PHE A 230 4.25 11.43 -6.27
N ASP A 231 4.77 12.63 -6.52
CA ASP A 231 6.06 12.87 -7.21
C ASP A 231 7.25 12.31 -6.44
N LYS A 232 7.08 11.97 -5.17
CA LYS A 232 8.10 11.28 -4.37
C LYS A 232 8.34 9.85 -4.85
N ARG A 233 7.30 9.13 -5.28
CA ARG A 233 7.36 7.68 -5.55
C ARG A 233 6.84 7.24 -6.90
N TYR A 234 5.95 8.02 -7.51
CA TYR A 234 5.15 7.57 -8.64
C TYR A 234 5.31 8.47 -9.87
N VAL A 235 4.99 7.89 -11.01
CA VAL A 235 4.82 8.59 -12.28
C VAL A 235 3.51 8.14 -12.93
N LEU A 236 2.74 9.12 -13.40
CA LEU A 236 1.57 8.89 -14.24
C LEU A 236 2.03 8.87 -15.69
N ILE A 237 1.68 7.82 -16.40
CA ILE A 237 1.99 7.58 -17.81
C ILE A 237 0.66 7.63 -18.57
N SER A 238 0.60 8.40 -19.64
CA SER A 238 -0.57 8.57 -20.47
C SER A 238 -0.16 8.74 -21.93
N THR A 239 -1.15 8.75 -22.81
CA THR A 239 -0.96 9.09 -24.23
C THR A 239 -0.25 10.42 -24.44
N ASP A 240 -0.45 11.39 -23.54
CA ASP A 240 0.08 12.75 -23.65
C ASP A 240 1.59 12.82 -23.33
N ASN A 241 2.09 11.99 -22.41
CA ASN A 241 3.46 12.10 -21.87
C ASN A 241 4.35 10.87 -22.08
N ILE A 242 3.85 9.80 -22.72
CA ILE A 242 4.60 8.55 -22.90
C ILE A 242 5.99 8.74 -23.53
N LYS A 243 6.14 9.68 -24.48
CA LYS A 243 7.43 9.97 -25.12
C LYS A 243 8.43 10.58 -24.15
N GLU A 244 7.98 11.51 -23.32
CA GLU A 244 8.82 12.15 -22.29
C GLU A 244 9.21 11.13 -21.22
N VAL A 245 8.23 10.37 -20.70
CA VAL A 245 8.47 9.33 -19.70
C VAL A 245 9.44 8.27 -20.23
N ALA A 246 9.25 7.78 -21.45
CA ALA A 246 10.14 6.79 -22.05
C ALA A 246 11.56 7.32 -22.30
N SER A 247 11.71 8.62 -22.51
CA SER A 247 13.04 9.25 -22.63
C SER A 247 13.71 9.41 -21.26
N LYS A 248 12.95 9.77 -20.23
CA LYS A 248 13.47 10.04 -18.88
C LYS A 248 13.72 8.77 -18.07
N TYR A 249 12.86 7.77 -18.25
CA TYR A 249 12.79 6.54 -17.48
C TYR A 249 12.69 5.33 -18.42
N ALA A 250 13.69 5.17 -19.30
CA ALA A 250 13.70 4.14 -20.34
C ALA A 250 13.62 2.70 -19.78
N GLU A 251 14.14 2.49 -18.58
CA GLU A 251 14.09 1.25 -17.81
C GLU A 251 12.68 0.80 -17.44
N LEU A 252 11.70 1.71 -17.36
CA LEU A 252 10.30 1.35 -17.11
C LEU A 252 9.69 0.49 -18.22
N PHE A 253 10.30 0.50 -19.42
CA PHE A 253 9.82 -0.19 -20.62
C PHE A 253 10.79 -1.25 -21.13
N LYS A 254 11.73 -1.68 -20.29
CA LYS A 254 12.62 -2.80 -20.58
C LYS A 254 12.20 -4.00 -19.74
N GLN A 255 12.17 -5.17 -20.36
CA GLN A 255 12.03 -6.43 -19.63
C GLN A 255 13.34 -6.66 -18.86
N ASN A 256 13.26 -6.77 -17.53
CA ASN A 256 14.39 -7.16 -16.69
C ASN A 256 14.70 -8.65 -16.87
#